data_AF-A0A0E2H9E9-F1
#
_entry.id   AF-A0A0E2H9E9-F1
#
_cell.length_a   1.000
_cell.length_b   1.000
_cell.length_c   1.000
_cell.angle_alpha   90.00
_cell.angle_beta   90.00
_cell.angle_gamma   90.00
#
_symmetry.space_group_name_H-M   'P 1'
#
loop_
_entity.id
_entity.type
_entity.pdbx_description
1 polymer ?
#
loop_
_entity_poly.entity_id
_entity_poly.type
_entity_poly.pdbx_seq_one_letter_code
_entity_poly.pdbx_strand_id
1 'polypeptide(L)'
;MFIAIKTDNGKIKGKISFYCRVLHVSRQAFNKYLKTKDAPWKYQALADAMLDICSEDECNDTFPAKELFIVSCKKLVLITNQSVSLMALPKLIKKPGNQMI
;
A
#
# COMPACT_ATOMS: atom_id res chain seq x y z
N MET A 1 6.07 -2.30 0.82
CA MET A 1 6.12 -3.43 1.76
C MET A 1 7.55 -3.97 1.88
N PHE A 2 8.10 -4.17 3.08
CA PHE A 2 9.53 -4.51 3.28
C PHE A 2 9.98 -5.78 2.53
N ILE A 3 9.17 -6.86 2.57
CA ILE A 3 9.48 -8.10 1.85
C ILE A 3 9.61 -7.84 0.34
N ALA A 4 8.71 -7.04 -0.23
CA ALA A 4 8.71 -6.73 -1.66
C ALA A 4 10.00 -5.98 -2.07
N ILE A 5 10.43 -5.00 -1.28
CA ILE A 5 11.69 -4.25 -1.51
C ILE A 5 12.88 -5.21 -1.46
N LYS A 6 12.96 -6.06 -0.43
CA LYS A 6 14.09 -6.98 -0.24
C LYS A 6 14.15 -8.12 -1.27
N THR A 7 13.04 -8.41 -1.93
CA THR A 7 12.92 -9.52 -2.88
C THR A 7 12.76 -9.06 -4.32
N ASP A 8 12.94 -7.76 -4.60
CA ASP A 8 12.62 -7.12 -5.88
C ASP A 8 11.26 -7.59 -6.41
N ASN A 9 10.21 -7.34 -5.63
CA ASN A 9 8.85 -7.75 -5.92
C ASN A 9 8.71 -9.25 -6.24
N GLY A 10 9.48 -10.09 -5.54
CA GLY A 10 9.45 -11.55 -5.70
C GLY A 10 10.35 -12.12 -6.79
N LYS A 11 11.14 -11.30 -7.50
CA LYS A 11 12.16 -11.79 -8.45
C LYS A 11 13.25 -12.60 -7.74
N ILE A 12 13.64 -12.21 -6.53
CA ILE A 12 14.63 -12.92 -5.71
C ILE A 12 13.93 -14.00 -4.86
N LYS A 13 13.65 -15.16 -5.47
CA LYS A 13 12.87 -16.24 -4.84
C LYS A 13 13.53 -16.84 -3.58
N GLY A 14 14.86 -16.93 -3.55
CA GLY A 14 15.61 -17.59 -2.47
C GLY A 14 15.46 -16.94 -1.09
N LYS A 15 15.13 -15.65 -1.03
CA LYS A 15 15.01 -14.90 0.23
C LYS A 15 13.55 -14.71 0.70
N ILE A 16 12.55 -15.07 -0.11
CA ILE A 16 11.14 -14.86 0.23
C ILE A 16 10.75 -15.64 1.49
N SER A 17 11.09 -16.93 1.56
CA SER A 17 10.75 -17.79 2.70
C SER A 17 11.35 -17.27 4.01
N PHE A 18 12.58 -16.76 3.96
CA PHE A 18 13.28 -16.18 5.11
C PHE A 18 12.53 -14.95 5.63
N TYR A 19 12.25 -13.99 4.76
CA TYR A 19 11.56 -12.76 5.16
C TYR A 19 10.10 -13.00 5.59
N CYS A 20 9.38 -13.90 4.94
CA CYS A 20 8.04 -14.32 5.38
C CYS A 20 8.06 -14.87 6.81
N ARG A 21 9.06 -15.68 7.16
CA ARG A 21 9.20 -16.24 8.51
C ARG A 21 9.53 -15.16 9.55
N VAL A 22 10.52 -14.32 9.27
CA VAL A 22 10.97 -13.24 10.18
C VAL A 22 9.86 -12.21 10.43
N LEU A 23 9.04 -11.93 9.42
CA LEU A 23 7.97 -10.93 9.52
C LEU A 23 6.60 -11.53 9.84
N HIS A 24 6.52 -12.83 10.14
CA HIS A 24 5.28 -13.54 10.42
C HIS A 24 4.19 -13.35 9.35
N VAL A 25 4.61 -13.26 8.08
CA VAL A 25 3.71 -13.17 6.91
C VAL A 25 3.66 -14.52 6.22
N SER A 26 2.45 -15.02 5.91
CA SER A 26 2.34 -16.28 5.17
C SER A 26 2.84 -16.12 3.71
N ARG A 27 3.45 -17.17 3.15
CA ARG A 27 3.87 -17.16 1.74
C ARG A 27 2.67 -16.95 0.80
N GLN A 28 1.51 -17.51 1.15
CA GLN A 28 0.28 -17.35 0.38
C GLN A 28 -0.20 -15.89 0.38
N ALA A 29 -0.15 -15.22 1.52
CA ALA A 29 -0.44 -13.79 1.65
C ALA A 29 0.48 -12.95 0.79
N PHE A 30 1.79 -13.23 0.86
CA PHE A 30 2.78 -12.52 0.05
C PHE A 30 2.56 -12.74 -1.46
N ASN A 31 2.31 -13.97 -1.89
CA ASN A 31 2.02 -14.28 -3.28
C ASN A 31 0.71 -13.62 -3.76
N LYS A 32 -0.30 -13.53 -2.89
CA LYS A 32 -1.55 -12.81 -3.20
C LYS A 32 -1.27 -11.32 -3.39
N TYR A 33 -0.48 -10.72 -2.51
CA TYR A 33 -0.01 -9.34 -2.66
C TYR A 33 0.70 -9.12 -4.01
N LEU A 34 1.64 -10.00 -4.39
CA LEU A 34 2.37 -9.86 -5.66
C LEU A 34 1.44 -9.86 -6.88
N LYS A 35 0.35 -10.62 -6.85
CA LYS A 35 -0.64 -10.66 -7.94
C LYS A 35 -1.50 -9.41 -8.01
N THR A 36 -1.75 -8.75 -6.88
CA THR A 36 -2.68 -7.62 -6.79
C THR A 36 -1.97 -6.27 -6.65
N LYS A 37 -0.64 -6.22 -6.55
CA LYS A 37 0.11 -4.99 -6.25
C LYS A 37 -0.02 -3.93 -7.34
N ASP A 38 -0.19 -4.35 -8.59
CA ASP A 38 -0.31 -3.46 -9.75
C ASP A 38 -1.79 -3.20 -10.12
N ALA A 39 -2.72 -3.84 -9.41
CA ALA A 39 -4.14 -3.60 -9.62
C ALA A 39 -4.54 -2.28 -8.92
N PRO A 40 -5.31 -1.40 -9.59
CA PRO A 40 -5.86 -0.22 -8.94
C PRO A 40 -6.76 -0.65 -7.79
N TRP A 41 -6.53 -0.09 -6.61
CA TRP A 41 -7.38 -0.35 -5.44
C TRP A 41 -8.67 0.48 -5.53
N LYS A 42 -9.69 0.10 -4.75
CA LYS A 42 -11.07 0.62 -4.86
C LYS A 42 -11.18 2.15 -4.90
N TYR A 43 -10.29 2.88 -4.25
CA TYR A 43 -10.32 4.35 -4.21
C TYR A 43 -9.14 5.00 -4.93
N GLN A 44 -8.44 4.26 -5.80
CA GLN A 44 -7.36 4.81 -6.62
C GLN A 44 -7.86 6.01 -7.44
N ALA A 45 -9.00 5.88 -8.13
CA ALA A 45 -9.60 6.98 -8.89
C ALA A 45 -9.96 8.19 -8.02
N LEU A 46 -10.38 7.98 -6.77
CA LEU A 46 -10.65 9.07 -5.84
C LEU A 46 -9.35 9.75 -5.40
N ALA A 47 -8.30 8.97 -5.11
CA ALA A 47 -6.98 9.51 -4.77
C ALA A 47 -6.37 10.29 -5.93
N ASP A 48 -6.50 9.77 -7.16
CA ASP A 48 -6.04 10.44 -8.38
C ASP A 48 -6.80 11.75 -8.60
N ALA A 49 -8.13 11.77 -8.44
CA ALA A 49 -8.93 13.00 -8.50
C ALA A 49 -8.55 14.01 -7.40
N MET A 50 -8.23 13.55 -6.18
CA MET A 50 -7.74 14.43 -5.11
C MET A 50 -6.38 15.06 -5.46
N LEU A 51 -5.49 14.29 -6.10
CA LEU A 51 -4.19 14.79 -6.55
C LEU A 51 -4.33 15.78 -7.72
N ASP A 52 -5.26 15.50 -8.65
CA ASP A 52 -5.56 16.36 -9.80
C ASP A 52 -6.05 17.73 -9.32
N ILE A 53 -7.04 17.76 -8.43
CA ILE A 53 -7.54 18.99 -7.78
C ILE A 53 -6.41 19.75 -7.07
N CYS A 54 -5.52 19.04 -6.36
CA CYS A 54 -4.38 19.68 -5.70
C CYS A 54 -3.36 20.27 -6.68
N SER A 55 -3.26 19.71 -7.89
CA SER A 55 -2.34 20.18 -8.93
C SER A 55 -2.91 21.32 -9.78
N GLU A 56 -4.22 21.32 -10.03
CA GLU A 56 -4.94 22.46 -10.61
C GLU A 56 -4.84 23.67 -9.69
N ASP A 57 -5.00 23.43 -8.39
CA ASP A 57 -4.72 24.37 -7.34
C ASP A 57 -3.21 24.50 -7.09
N GLU A 58 -2.27 24.23 -8.01
CA GLU A 58 -0.92 24.84 -7.96
C GLU A 58 -0.92 26.15 -8.78
N CYS A 59 -1.92 26.38 -9.65
CA CYS A 59 -1.96 27.50 -10.62
C CYS A 59 -2.68 28.80 -10.15
N ASN A 60 -3.28 28.81 -8.95
CA ASN A 60 -3.88 30.03 -8.35
C ASN A 60 -2.93 30.70 -7.32
N ASP A 61 -2.07 31.62 -7.75
CA ASP A 61 -0.87 32.14 -7.05
C ASP A 61 -1.08 33.01 -5.79
N THR A 62 -2.24 32.98 -5.11
CA THR A 62 -2.57 34.08 -4.16
C THR A 62 -2.34 33.79 -2.67
N PHE A 63 -1.95 32.60 -2.19
CA PHE A 63 -1.90 32.37 -0.72
C PHE A 63 -0.82 31.38 -0.20
N PRO A 64 -0.05 31.73 0.85
CA PRO A 64 0.94 30.82 1.47
C PRO A 64 0.35 29.65 2.26
N ALA A 65 -0.95 29.64 2.53
CA ALA A 65 -1.67 28.51 3.16
C ALA A 65 -1.83 27.29 2.23
N LYS A 66 -1.67 27.52 0.93
CA LYS A 66 -1.85 26.57 -0.16
C LYS A 66 -0.79 25.47 -0.17
N GLU A 67 0.48 25.84 0.05
CA GLU A 67 1.58 24.90 0.20
C GLU A 67 1.36 23.92 1.36
N LEU A 68 0.88 24.43 2.50
CA LEU A 68 0.56 23.59 3.65
C LEU A 68 -0.61 22.64 3.36
N PHE A 69 -1.61 23.11 2.61
CA PHE A 69 -2.76 22.30 2.21
C PHE A 69 -2.35 21.19 1.23
N ILE A 70 -1.59 21.50 0.19
CA ILE A 70 -1.09 20.53 -0.80
C ILE A 70 -0.18 19.49 -0.14
N VAL A 71 0.77 19.92 0.69
CA VAL A 71 1.64 19.00 1.44
C VAL A 71 0.81 18.10 2.37
N SER A 72 -0.22 18.65 3.02
CA SER A 72 -1.11 17.88 3.90
C SER A 72 -1.95 16.87 3.10
N CYS A 73 -2.51 17.26 1.95
CA CYS A 73 -3.27 16.39 1.04
C CYS A 73 -2.39 15.27 0.46
N LYS A 74 -1.20 15.60 -0.07
CA LYS A 74 -0.22 14.61 -0.54
C LYS A 74 0.15 13.62 0.56
N LYS A 75 0.36 14.11 1.80
CA LYS A 75 0.66 13.27 2.97
C LYS A 75 -0.53 12.40 3.39
N LEU A 76 -1.76 12.93 3.34
CA LEU A 76 -2.99 12.18 3.63
C LEU A 76 -3.21 11.06 2.61
N VAL A 77 -3.01 11.34 1.31
CA VAL A 77 -3.07 10.34 0.24
C VAL A 77 -2.00 9.26 0.43
N LEU A 78 -0.78 9.64 0.83
CA LEU A 78 0.29 8.66 1.09
C LEU A 78 -0.03 7.79 2.31
N ILE A 79 -0.56 8.38 3.38
CA ILE A 79 -0.99 7.68 4.60
C ILE A 79 -2.16 6.76 4.29
N THR A 80 -3.17 7.18 3.54
CA THR A 80 -4.31 6.32 3.17
C THR A 80 -3.86 5.16 2.28
N ASN A 81 -2.98 5.40 1.31
CA ASN A 81 -2.38 4.33 0.50
C ASN A 81 -1.58 3.30 1.34
N GLN A 82 -0.73 3.78 2.26
CA GLN A 82 0.05 2.90 3.13
C GLN A 82 -0.81 2.17 4.17
N SER A 83 -1.79 2.84 4.75
CA SER A 83 -2.69 2.27 5.75
C SER A 83 -3.70 1.29 5.14
N VAL A 84 -4.18 1.50 3.91
CA VAL A 84 -4.96 0.49 3.17
C VAL A 84 -4.09 -0.74 2.88
N SER A 85 -2.81 -0.55 2.52
CA SER A 85 -1.86 -1.66 2.39
C SER A 85 -1.63 -2.40 3.72
N LEU A 86 -1.70 -1.71 4.86
CA LEU A 86 -1.61 -2.29 6.20
C LEU A 86 -2.95 -2.89 6.69
N MET A 87 -4.12 -2.41 6.26
CA MET A 87 -5.43 -3.00 6.58
C MET A 87 -5.70 -4.29 5.80
N ALA A 88 -5.03 -4.49 4.66
CA ALA A 88 -4.99 -5.77 3.97
C ALA A 88 -4.14 -6.83 4.71
N LEU A 89 -3.17 -6.42 5.55
CA LEU A 89 -2.31 -7.33 6.31
C LEU A 89 -3.09 -8.20 7.34
N PRO A 90 -3.96 -7.66 8.21
CA PRO A 90 -4.70 -8.47 9.19
C PRO A 90 -5.65 -9.49 8.55
N LYS A 91 -6.24 -9.16 7.38
CA LYS A 91 -7.10 -10.10 6.64
C LYS A 91 -6.33 -11.29 6.04
N LEU A 92 -5.00 -11.22 6.03
CA LEU A 92 -4.11 -12.29 5.59
C LEU A 92 -3.52 -13.11 6.77
N ILE A 93 -3.80 -12.70 8.02
CA ILE A 93 -3.32 -13.34 9.26
C ILE A 93 -4.37 -14.30 9.86
N LYS A 94 -5.68 -14.10 9.61
CA LYS A 94 -6.71 -15.06 10.02
C LYS A 94 -6.68 -16.31 9.12
N LYS A 95 -5.99 -17.37 9.58
CA LYS A 95 -6.28 -18.74 9.15
C LYS A 95 -7.76 -19.06 9.45
N PRO A 96 -8.57 -19.60 8.53
CA PRO A 96 -9.66 -20.46 8.95
C PRO A 96 -9.05 -21.69 9.62
N GLY A 97 -9.52 -22.01 10.83
CA GLY A 97 -9.01 -23.12 11.63
C GLY A 97 -9.09 -24.43 10.84
N ASN A 98 -7.98 -25.18 10.86
CA ASN A 98 -8.05 -26.61 10.58
C ASN A 98 -8.94 -27.22 11.66
N GLN A 99 -10.14 -27.67 11.29
CA GLN A 99 -10.78 -28.78 11.99
C GLN A 99 -9.91 -30.01 11.73
N MET A 100 -9.16 -30.42 12.75
CA MET A 100 -8.48 -31.71 12.78
C MET A 100 -9.54 -32.80 13.01
N ILE A 101 -9.66 -33.68 12.02
CA ILE A 101 -9.90 -35.11 12.25
C ILE A 101 -8.60 -35.68 12.82
#